data_AF-A0A090MU70-F1
#
_entry.id   AF-A0A090MU70-F1
#
_cell.length_a   1.000
_cell.length_b   1.000
_cell.length_c   1.000
_cell.angle_alpha   90.00
_cell.angle_beta   90.00
_cell.angle_gamma   90.00
#
_symmetry.space_group_name_H-M   'P 1'
#
loop_
_entity.id
_entity.type
_entity.pdbx_description
1 polymer ?
#
loop_
_entity_poly.entity_id
_entity_poly.type
_entity_poly.pdbx_seq_one_letter_code
_entity_poly.pdbx_strand_id
1 'polypeptide(L)'
;MFTRLINVAGFGFQNSLDQRELQRRYDDILRHLDVRRARLQLSSIDNAGFQELLVQLDDLSIVIGADALLPVDAARALPRFGLTLVLPKRRPLIWLNLFKHTDAITLIDTVAHEAIHATVNLLGRHPQTPQPTNELAYHAEEIVALSGANWILNRIGAPANHQIAQNLATIDHHAEILIGLGRSPAFLQQKSAEGVAAAKFLMEPHLIEVAAPTLADLNACR
;
A
#
# COMPACT_ATOMS: atom_id res chain seq x y z
N MET A 1 39.13 -1.84 -3.90
CA MET A 1 38.35 -2.92 -3.24
C MET A 1 37.81 -2.52 -1.87
N PHE A 2 38.56 -1.80 -1.02
CA PHE A 2 38.10 -1.38 0.32
C PHE A 2 36.90 -0.41 0.35
N THR A 3 36.78 0.51 -0.60
CA THR A 3 35.63 1.44 -0.71
C THR A 3 34.30 0.77 -1.07
N ARG A 4 34.31 -0.38 -1.77
CA ARG A 4 33.09 -1.15 -2.06
C ARG A 4 32.56 -1.89 -0.83
N LEU A 5 33.45 -2.34 0.07
CA LEU A 5 33.05 -3.07 1.30
C LEU A 5 32.44 -2.15 2.35
N ILE A 6 32.93 -0.91 2.48
CA ILE A 6 32.37 0.09 3.42
C ILE A 6 30.96 0.50 2.99
N ASN A 7 30.71 0.66 1.69
CA ASN A 7 29.36 0.95 1.17
C ASN A 7 28.41 -0.24 1.36
N VAL A 8 28.83 -1.48 1.12
CA VAL A 8 27.97 -2.66 1.31
C VAL A 8 27.66 -2.90 2.79
N ALA A 9 28.62 -2.68 3.69
CA ALA A 9 28.40 -2.78 5.13
C ALA A 9 27.49 -1.65 5.66
N GLY A 10 27.66 -0.41 5.18
CA GLY A 10 26.78 0.71 5.52
C GLY A 10 25.34 0.53 5.03
N PHE A 11 25.18 0.05 3.79
CA PHE A 11 23.87 -0.28 3.21
C PHE A 11 23.21 -1.47 3.91
N GLY A 12 23.99 -2.50 4.26
CA GLY A 12 23.52 -3.64 5.04
C GLY A 12 23.08 -3.25 6.45
N PHE A 13 23.80 -2.33 7.10
CA PHE A 13 23.46 -1.84 8.43
C PHE A 13 22.21 -0.94 8.43
N GLN A 14 22.11 0.00 7.47
CA GLN A 14 20.91 0.82 7.28
C GLN A 14 19.69 -0.03 6.93
N ASN A 15 19.81 -0.99 6.02
CA ASN A 15 18.74 -1.94 5.73
C ASN A 15 18.31 -2.73 6.97
N SER A 16 19.26 -3.12 7.84
CA SER A 16 18.93 -3.84 9.07
C SER A 16 18.23 -2.97 10.13
N LEU A 17 18.57 -1.68 10.20
CA LEU A 17 17.93 -0.72 11.10
C LEU A 17 16.52 -0.37 10.61
N ASP A 18 16.37 -0.13 9.31
CA ASP A 18 15.08 0.13 8.65
C ASP A 18 14.15 -1.08 8.78
N GLN A 19 14.67 -2.31 8.68
CA GLN A 19 13.90 -3.52 8.92
C GLN A 19 13.45 -3.69 10.37
N ARG A 20 14.33 -3.42 11.36
CA ARG A 20 13.95 -3.49 12.78
C ARG A 20 12.92 -2.41 13.14
N GLU A 21 13.05 -1.23 12.57
CA GLU A 21 12.10 -0.14 12.72
C GLU A 21 10.74 -0.53 12.13
N LEU A 22 10.73 -1.03 10.90
CA LEU A 22 9.51 -1.46 10.21
C LEU A 22 8.81 -2.61 10.95
N GLN A 23 9.59 -3.57 11.46
CA GLN A 23 9.08 -4.66 12.28
C GLN A 23 8.49 -4.15 13.60
N ARG A 24 9.17 -3.23 14.29
CA ARG A 24 8.64 -2.65 15.54
C ARG A 24 7.33 -1.92 15.28
N ARG A 25 7.27 -1.09 14.24
CA ARG A 25 6.04 -0.38 13.84
C ARG A 25 4.91 -1.34 13.51
N TYR A 26 5.20 -2.42 12.78
CA TYR A 26 4.22 -3.46 12.47
C TYR A 26 3.68 -4.10 13.75
N ASP A 27 4.56 -4.53 14.66
CA ASP A 27 4.17 -5.16 15.92
C ASP A 27 3.40 -4.19 16.83
N ASP A 28 3.79 -2.92 16.89
CA ASP A 28 3.10 -1.87 17.65
C ASP A 28 1.69 -1.61 17.10
N ILE A 29 1.56 -1.41 15.80
CA ILE A 29 0.28 -1.14 15.14
C ILE A 29 -0.63 -2.36 15.25
N LEU A 30 -0.12 -3.57 15.01
CA LEU A 30 -0.92 -4.80 15.10
C LEU A 30 -1.47 -5.03 16.51
N ARG A 31 -0.70 -4.73 17.56
CA ARG A 31 -1.16 -4.85 18.96
C ARG A 31 -2.30 -3.91 19.32
N HIS A 32 -2.48 -2.85 18.54
CA HIS A 32 -3.32 -1.72 18.87
C HIS A 32 -4.38 -1.42 17.81
N LEU A 33 -4.50 -2.31 16.82
CA LEU A 33 -5.45 -2.20 15.73
C LEU A 33 -6.84 -2.62 16.20
N ASP A 34 -7.85 -1.80 15.96
CA ASP A 34 -9.26 -2.22 16.09
C ASP A 34 -9.79 -2.71 14.73
N VAL A 35 -9.61 -4.01 14.48
CA VAL A 35 -10.12 -4.69 13.28
C VAL A 35 -11.66 -4.68 13.24
N ARG A 36 -12.32 -4.80 14.40
CA ARG A 36 -13.79 -4.86 14.45
C ARG A 36 -14.39 -3.52 14.05
N ARG A 37 -13.87 -2.42 14.61
CA ARG A 37 -14.32 -1.07 14.28
C ARG A 37 -14.11 -0.74 12.81
N ALA A 38 -12.94 -1.06 12.25
CA ALA A 38 -12.71 -0.87 10.82
C ALA A 38 -13.70 -1.69 9.98
N ARG A 39 -13.87 -2.97 10.28
CA ARG A 39 -14.83 -3.82 9.56
C ARG A 39 -16.24 -3.24 9.60
N LEU A 40 -16.71 -2.82 10.78
CA LEU A 40 -18.03 -2.19 10.93
C LEU A 40 -18.16 -0.95 10.04
N GLN A 41 -17.21 -0.02 10.12
CA GLN A 41 -17.23 1.21 9.32
C GLN A 41 -17.19 0.92 7.81
N LEU A 42 -16.31 0.03 7.36
CA LEU A 42 -16.13 -0.29 5.94
C LEU A 42 -17.34 -1.04 5.37
N SER A 43 -17.91 -1.96 6.14
CA SER A 43 -19.12 -2.70 5.75
C SER A 43 -20.39 -1.85 5.67
N SER A 44 -20.39 -0.66 6.27
CA SER A 44 -21.53 0.28 6.22
C SER A 44 -21.57 1.13 4.95
N ILE A 45 -20.53 1.06 4.12
CA ILE A 45 -20.43 1.82 2.87
C ILE A 45 -21.19 1.05 1.78
N ASP A 46 -22.31 1.62 1.33
CA ASP A 46 -23.13 1.06 0.26
C ASP A 46 -22.52 1.32 -1.12
N ASN A 47 -21.55 0.50 -1.50
CA ASN A 47 -20.98 0.43 -2.84
C ASN A 47 -20.55 -1.01 -3.14
N ALA A 48 -21.22 -1.69 -4.07
CA ALA A 48 -20.99 -3.10 -4.35
C ALA A 48 -19.54 -3.40 -4.79
N GLY A 49 -18.96 -2.59 -5.68
CA GLY A 49 -17.58 -2.77 -6.12
C GLY A 49 -16.57 -2.55 -4.99
N PHE A 50 -16.86 -1.67 -4.04
CA PHE A 50 -16.05 -1.50 -2.84
C PHE A 50 -16.16 -2.72 -1.91
N GLN A 51 -17.35 -3.29 -1.75
CA GLN A 51 -17.51 -4.53 -0.98
C GLN A 51 -16.77 -5.70 -1.63
N GLU A 52 -16.75 -5.80 -2.95
CA GLU A 52 -15.94 -6.77 -3.70
C GLU A 52 -14.43 -6.60 -3.42
N LEU A 53 -13.93 -5.34 -3.43
CA LEU A 53 -12.54 -5.05 -3.04
C LEU A 53 -12.25 -5.56 -1.62
N LEU A 54 -13.12 -5.28 -0.65
CA LEU A 54 -12.92 -5.71 0.74
C LEU A 54 -12.87 -7.24 0.87
N VAL A 55 -13.71 -7.96 0.13
CA VAL A 55 -13.68 -9.43 0.06
C VAL A 55 -12.33 -9.91 -0.48
N GLN A 56 -11.85 -9.32 -1.59
CA GLN A 56 -10.56 -9.70 -2.15
C GLN A 56 -9.40 -9.46 -1.17
N LEU A 57 -9.43 -8.36 -0.41
CA LEU A 57 -8.41 -8.08 0.60
C LEU A 57 -8.41 -9.13 1.71
N ASP A 58 -9.59 -9.61 2.13
CA ASP A 58 -9.72 -10.70 3.09
C ASP A 58 -9.19 -12.03 2.54
N ASP A 59 -9.51 -12.36 1.28
CA ASP A 59 -9.01 -13.56 0.58
C ASP A 59 -7.48 -13.57 0.46
N LEU A 60 -6.88 -12.39 0.29
CA LEU A 60 -5.42 -12.20 0.29
C LEU A 60 -4.81 -12.14 1.69
N SER A 61 -5.61 -12.38 2.74
CA SER A 61 -5.19 -12.33 4.15
C SER A 61 -4.60 -10.98 4.56
N ILE A 62 -5.05 -9.88 3.96
CA ILE A 62 -4.63 -8.52 4.29
C ILE A 62 -5.39 -8.05 5.53
N VAL A 63 -4.66 -7.71 6.59
CA VAL A 63 -5.27 -7.27 7.85
C VAL A 63 -5.59 -5.78 7.75
N ILE A 64 -6.86 -5.42 7.83
CA ILE A 64 -7.30 -4.02 7.87
C ILE A 64 -7.81 -3.69 9.27
N GLY A 65 -7.39 -2.55 9.83
CA GLY A 65 -7.95 -2.08 11.08
C GLY A 65 -7.73 -0.59 11.32
N ALA A 66 -8.42 -0.09 12.35
CA ALA A 66 -8.43 1.32 12.68
C ALA A 66 -7.54 1.62 13.91
N ASP A 67 -7.15 2.88 14.06
CA ASP A 67 -6.54 3.36 15.29
C ASP A 67 -7.45 3.14 16.50
N ALA A 68 -6.90 2.56 17.56
CA ALA A 68 -7.59 2.35 18.84
C ALA A 68 -6.95 3.13 20.00
N LEU A 69 -5.82 3.84 19.78
CA LEU A 69 -5.02 4.40 20.87
C LEU A 69 -4.94 5.92 20.90
N LEU A 70 -4.92 6.58 19.75
CA LEU A 70 -4.73 8.03 19.75
C LEU A 70 -6.02 8.74 20.17
N PRO A 71 -5.93 9.75 21.06
CA PRO A 71 -7.00 10.72 21.24
C PRO A 71 -7.37 11.36 19.90
N VAL A 72 -8.64 11.72 19.73
CA VAL A 72 -9.18 12.22 18.45
C VAL A 72 -8.37 13.37 17.87
N ASP A 73 -7.97 14.35 18.70
CA ASP A 73 -7.21 15.51 18.24
C ASP A 73 -5.80 15.14 17.77
N ALA A 74 -5.15 14.20 18.47
CA ALA A 74 -3.84 13.68 18.08
C ALA A 74 -3.93 12.86 16.78
N ALA A 75 -4.96 12.02 16.65
CA ALA A 75 -5.22 11.26 15.42
C ALA A 75 -5.45 12.20 14.23
N ARG A 76 -6.21 13.29 14.42
CA ARG A 76 -6.47 14.28 13.36
C ARG A 76 -5.23 15.07 12.95
N ALA A 77 -4.34 15.34 13.88
CA ALA A 77 -3.07 16.06 13.64
C ALA A 77 -2.04 15.22 12.86
N LEU A 78 -2.18 13.90 12.80
CA LEU A 78 -1.27 13.06 12.01
C LEU A 78 -1.33 13.45 10.53
N PRO A 79 -0.18 13.45 9.82
CA PRO A 79 -0.15 13.78 8.39
C PRO A 79 -0.84 12.74 7.51
N ARG A 80 -1.11 11.53 8.02
CA ARG A 80 -1.55 10.37 7.23
C ARG A 80 -3.00 9.97 7.53
N PHE A 81 -3.73 9.61 6.48
CA PHE A 81 -5.07 9.02 6.54
C PHE A 81 -5.02 7.49 6.65
N GLY A 82 -3.99 6.86 6.11
CA GLY A 82 -3.74 5.43 6.19
C GLY A 82 -2.24 5.12 6.23
N LEU A 83 -1.93 3.84 6.43
CA LEU A 83 -0.57 3.30 6.33
C LEU A 83 -0.62 1.81 6.01
N THR A 84 0.14 1.40 5.00
CA THR A 84 0.34 -0.02 4.69
C THR A 84 1.73 -0.52 5.07
N LEU A 85 1.78 -1.62 5.81
CA LEU A 85 3.00 -2.31 6.20
C LEU A 85 3.04 -3.72 5.64
N VAL A 86 3.97 -3.95 4.72
CA VAL A 86 4.29 -5.26 4.16
C VAL A 86 5.68 -5.65 4.64
N LEU A 87 5.78 -6.83 5.26
CA LEU A 87 7.02 -7.42 5.75
C LEU A 87 7.15 -8.85 5.22
N PRO A 88 8.38 -9.34 4.96
CA PRO A 88 8.58 -10.72 4.54
C PRO A 88 7.95 -11.71 5.52
N LYS A 89 7.22 -12.70 4.99
CA LYS A 89 6.58 -13.79 5.75
C LYS A 89 5.50 -13.33 6.76
N ARG A 90 5.05 -12.08 6.68
CA ARG A 90 3.92 -11.58 7.48
C ARG A 90 2.78 -11.17 6.58
N ARG A 91 1.56 -11.24 7.11
CA ARG A 91 0.38 -10.72 6.43
C ARG A 91 0.53 -9.21 6.23
N PRO A 92 0.25 -8.66 5.03
CA PRO A 92 0.14 -7.22 4.86
C PRO A 92 -0.84 -6.62 5.87
N LEU A 93 -0.52 -5.44 6.37
CA LEU A 93 -1.34 -4.72 7.33
C LEU A 93 -1.68 -3.33 6.77
N ILE A 94 -2.96 -2.99 6.76
CA ILE A 94 -3.49 -1.66 6.46
C ILE A 94 -4.03 -1.07 7.76
N TRP A 95 -3.46 0.05 8.19
CA TRP A 95 -3.98 0.86 9.27
C TRP A 95 -4.76 2.05 8.70
N LEU A 96 -5.92 2.33 9.28
CA LEU A 96 -6.81 3.41 8.87
C LEU A 96 -7.02 4.41 10.01
N ASN A 97 -6.84 5.69 9.71
CA ASN A 97 -7.14 6.78 10.63
C ASN A 97 -8.59 7.25 10.47
N LEU A 98 -9.54 6.46 10.97
CA LEU A 98 -10.97 6.74 10.81
C LEU A 98 -11.41 8.10 11.39
N PHE A 99 -10.63 8.72 12.28
CA PHE A 99 -10.95 10.04 12.83
C PHE A 99 -10.71 11.20 11.85
N LYS A 100 -9.97 10.96 10.76
CA LYS A 100 -9.75 11.93 9.66
C LYS A 100 -10.76 11.79 8.52
N HIS A 101 -11.45 10.65 8.42
CA HIS A 101 -12.43 10.41 7.38
C HIS A 101 -13.80 10.96 7.78
N THR A 102 -14.19 12.09 7.21
CA THR A 102 -15.50 12.71 7.44
C THR A 102 -16.58 12.21 6.48
N ASP A 103 -16.20 11.53 5.41
CA ASP A 103 -17.07 11.03 4.36
C ASP A 103 -16.59 9.68 3.83
N ALA A 104 -17.51 8.93 3.21
CA ALA A 104 -17.24 7.60 2.70
C ALA A 104 -16.28 7.61 1.50
N ILE A 105 -16.31 8.62 0.64
CA ILE A 105 -15.51 8.64 -0.59
C ILE A 105 -14.03 8.79 -0.26
N THR A 106 -13.68 9.68 0.67
CA THR A 106 -12.31 9.83 1.16
C THR A 106 -11.80 8.53 1.82
N LEU A 107 -12.68 7.79 2.51
CA LEU A 107 -12.31 6.50 3.10
C LEU A 107 -12.12 5.41 2.04
N ILE A 108 -12.99 5.35 1.02
CA ILE A 108 -12.84 4.43 -0.12
C ILE A 108 -11.51 4.69 -0.83
N ASP A 109 -11.19 5.95 -1.12
CA ASP A 109 -9.92 6.32 -1.78
C ASP A 109 -8.71 5.92 -0.94
N THR A 110 -8.74 6.18 0.38
CA THR A 110 -7.68 5.72 1.29
C THR A 110 -7.53 4.20 1.25
N VAL A 111 -8.63 3.44 1.33
CA VAL A 111 -8.56 1.97 1.26
C VAL A 111 -8.04 1.49 -0.09
N ALA A 112 -8.46 2.11 -1.19
CA ALA A 112 -7.98 1.75 -2.53
C ALA A 112 -6.47 2.01 -2.66
N HIS A 113 -5.98 3.15 -2.18
CA HIS A 113 -4.55 3.48 -2.18
C HIS A 113 -3.73 2.48 -1.36
N GLU A 114 -4.12 2.25 -0.11
CA GLU A 114 -3.42 1.32 0.78
C GLU A 114 -3.50 -0.13 0.30
N ALA A 115 -4.61 -0.52 -0.32
CA ALA A 115 -4.76 -1.83 -0.96
C ALA A 115 -3.71 -2.07 -2.05
N ILE A 116 -3.38 -1.06 -2.86
CA ILE A 116 -2.33 -1.20 -3.87
C ILE A 116 -0.97 -1.42 -3.22
N HIS A 117 -0.63 -0.67 -2.18
CA HIS A 117 0.59 -0.90 -1.40
C HIS A 117 0.65 -2.30 -0.79
N ALA A 118 -0.49 -2.87 -0.39
CA ALA A 118 -0.52 -4.20 0.21
C ALA A 118 -0.12 -5.30 -0.79
N THR A 119 -0.24 -5.03 -2.10
CA THR A 119 0.19 -5.96 -3.16
C THR A 119 1.69 -5.92 -3.48
N VAL A 120 2.46 -5.03 -2.84
CA VAL A 120 3.85 -4.73 -3.25
C VAL A 120 4.75 -5.97 -3.28
N ASN A 121 4.61 -6.87 -2.31
CA ASN A 121 5.37 -8.13 -2.26
C ASN A 121 4.71 -9.20 -3.13
N LEU A 122 3.37 -9.30 -3.13
CA LEU A 122 2.61 -10.30 -3.89
C LEU A 122 2.90 -10.21 -5.39
N LEU A 123 3.11 -9.01 -5.90
CA LEU A 123 3.41 -8.75 -7.31
C LEU A 123 4.90 -8.53 -7.59
N GLY A 124 5.78 -8.88 -6.64
CA GLY A 124 7.22 -8.86 -6.82
C GLY A 124 7.84 -7.48 -7.04
N ARG A 125 7.13 -6.38 -6.72
CA ARG A 125 7.65 -5.01 -6.88
C ARG A 125 8.71 -4.70 -5.82
N HIS A 126 8.40 -4.98 -4.55
CA HIS A 126 9.33 -4.82 -3.44
C HIS A 126 9.15 -5.95 -2.41
N PRO A 127 10.22 -6.40 -1.73
CA PRO A 127 10.10 -7.43 -0.69
C PRO A 127 9.33 -6.94 0.55
N GLN A 128 9.22 -5.63 0.75
CA GLN A 128 8.54 -4.96 1.87
C GLN A 128 8.10 -3.56 1.43
N THR A 129 7.24 -2.89 2.20
CA THR A 129 6.85 -1.49 1.89
C THR A 129 8.09 -0.58 1.88
N PRO A 130 8.35 0.15 0.77
CA PRO A 130 9.41 1.14 0.72
C PRO A 130 9.29 2.19 1.84
N GLN A 131 10.41 2.50 2.50
CA GLN A 131 10.44 3.54 3.53
C GLN A 131 10.84 4.89 2.91
N PRO A 132 10.39 6.02 3.46
CA PRO A 132 10.74 7.36 2.94
C PRO A 132 12.26 7.64 2.87
N THR A 133 13.07 6.94 3.68
CA THR A 133 14.54 7.02 3.63
C THR A 133 15.13 6.52 2.31
N ASN A 134 14.40 5.67 1.59
CA ASN A 134 14.70 5.27 0.21
C ASN A 134 13.78 6.03 -0.74
N GLU A 135 14.08 7.32 -0.95
CA GLU A 135 13.23 8.26 -1.71
C GLU A 135 12.82 7.73 -3.08
N LEU A 136 13.74 7.10 -3.82
CA LEU A 136 13.45 6.56 -5.15
C LEU A 136 12.38 5.48 -5.08
N ALA A 137 12.56 4.47 -4.22
CA ALA A 137 11.60 3.37 -4.10
C ALA A 137 10.27 3.86 -3.52
N TYR A 138 10.32 4.77 -2.55
CA TYR A 138 9.16 5.39 -1.95
C TYR A 138 8.32 6.14 -2.99
N HIS A 139 8.88 7.14 -3.66
CA HIS A 139 8.13 7.95 -4.63
C HIS A 139 7.67 7.14 -5.85
N ALA A 140 8.44 6.13 -6.28
CA ALA A 140 8.02 5.25 -7.36
C ALA A 140 6.78 4.42 -6.97
N GLU A 141 6.75 3.90 -5.74
CA GLU A 141 5.63 3.10 -5.25
C GLU A 141 4.39 3.96 -4.91
N GLU A 142 4.56 5.22 -4.50
CA GLU A 142 3.42 6.15 -4.36
C GLU A 142 2.71 6.41 -5.71
N ILE A 143 3.46 6.55 -6.82
CA ILE A 143 2.86 6.65 -8.16
C ILE A 143 2.07 5.39 -8.50
N VAL A 144 2.60 4.21 -8.18
CA VAL A 144 1.91 2.92 -8.36
C VAL A 144 0.59 2.92 -7.57
N ALA A 145 0.64 3.28 -6.29
CA ALA A 145 -0.51 3.29 -5.40
C ALA A 145 -1.60 4.26 -5.84
N LEU A 146 -1.25 5.50 -6.16
CA LEU A 146 -2.20 6.53 -6.62
C LEU A 146 -2.80 6.19 -7.99
N SER A 147 -1.99 5.67 -8.91
CA SER A 147 -2.48 5.25 -10.24
C SER A 147 -3.46 4.08 -10.13
N GLY A 148 -3.13 3.09 -9.28
CA GLY A 148 -4.00 1.96 -9.01
C GLY A 148 -5.29 2.36 -8.28
N ALA A 149 -5.21 3.25 -7.28
CA ALA A 149 -6.37 3.77 -6.56
C ALA A 149 -7.35 4.48 -7.51
N ASN A 150 -6.85 5.35 -8.38
CA ASN A 150 -7.67 6.01 -9.40
C ASN A 150 -8.35 5.01 -10.32
N TRP A 151 -7.66 3.93 -10.70
CA TRP A 151 -8.27 2.87 -11.50
C TRP A 151 -9.40 2.17 -10.73
N ILE A 152 -9.17 1.80 -9.46
CA ILE A 152 -10.18 1.17 -8.59
C ILE A 152 -11.40 2.07 -8.46
N LEU A 153 -11.21 3.35 -8.12
CA LEU A 153 -12.30 4.33 -7.94
C LEU A 153 -13.21 4.42 -9.18
N ASN A 154 -12.61 4.46 -10.37
CA ASN A 154 -13.35 4.44 -11.62
C ASN A 154 -14.08 3.10 -11.83
N ARG A 155 -13.42 1.98 -11.53
CA ARG A 155 -13.96 0.63 -11.73
C ARG A 155 -15.16 0.32 -10.86
N ILE A 156 -15.19 0.82 -9.62
CA ILE A 156 -16.29 0.64 -8.66
C ILE A 156 -17.39 1.69 -8.82
N GLY A 157 -17.24 2.64 -9.76
CA GLY A 157 -18.22 3.69 -10.01
C GLY A 157 -18.40 4.66 -8.83
N ALA A 158 -17.36 4.89 -8.03
CA ALA A 158 -17.43 5.85 -6.94
C ALA A 158 -17.52 7.29 -7.49
N PRO A 159 -18.34 8.18 -6.92
CA PRO A 159 -18.40 9.59 -7.31
C PRO A 159 -17.18 10.38 -6.78
N ALA A 160 -15.97 9.96 -7.17
CA ALA A 160 -14.69 10.35 -6.57
C ALA A 160 -13.88 11.33 -7.44
N ASN A 161 -14.54 12.14 -8.26
CA ASN A 161 -13.86 13.08 -9.18
C ASN A 161 -12.85 14.00 -8.47
N HIS A 162 -13.18 14.43 -7.25
CA HIS A 162 -12.29 15.27 -6.45
C HIS A 162 -11.04 14.51 -5.99
N GLN A 163 -11.20 13.30 -5.45
CA GLN A 163 -10.11 12.44 -5.00
C GLN A 163 -9.21 12.05 -6.18
N ILE A 164 -9.80 11.70 -7.33
CA ILE A 164 -9.03 11.39 -8.55
C ILE A 164 -8.17 12.58 -8.97
N ALA A 165 -8.71 13.80 -8.95
CA ALA A 165 -7.95 15.01 -9.29
C ALA A 165 -6.82 15.29 -8.28
N GLN A 166 -7.06 15.07 -6.99
CA GLN A 166 -6.03 15.18 -5.95
C GLN A 166 -4.92 14.16 -6.15
N ASN A 167 -5.28 12.89 -6.41
CA ASN A 167 -4.32 11.82 -6.66
C ASN A 167 -3.46 12.12 -7.90
N LEU A 168 -4.05 12.67 -8.98
CA LEU A 168 -3.29 13.10 -10.15
C LEU A 168 -2.27 14.21 -9.82
N ALA A 169 -2.67 15.22 -9.04
CA ALA A 169 -1.75 16.26 -8.60
C ALA A 169 -0.63 15.71 -7.70
N THR A 170 -0.91 14.72 -6.85
CA THR A 170 0.10 14.05 -6.03
C THR A 170 1.03 13.16 -6.87
N ILE A 171 0.52 12.49 -7.91
CA ILE A 171 1.35 11.77 -8.89
C ILE A 171 2.33 12.72 -9.56
N ASP A 172 1.87 13.90 -10.01
CA ASP A 172 2.73 14.90 -10.65
C ASP A 172 3.84 15.36 -9.71
N HIS A 173 3.52 15.60 -8.44
CA HIS A 173 4.52 15.93 -7.42
C HIS A 173 5.59 14.84 -7.24
N HIS A 174 5.19 13.57 -7.17
CA HIS A 174 6.15 12.45 -7.08
C HIS A 174 6.95 12.26 -8.37
N ALA A 175 6.34 12.51 -9.53
CA ALA A 175 7.00 12.48 -10.83
C ALA A 175 8.10 13.55 -10.92
N GLU A 176 7.84 14.78 -10.48
CA GLU A 176 8.84 15.85 -10.42
C GLU A 176 10.06 15.46 -9.57
N ILE A 177 9.83 14.88 -8.39
CA ILE A 177 10.92 14.40 -7.52
C ILE A 177 11.73 13.31 -8.23
N LEU A 178 11.06 12.32 -8.82
CA LEU A 178 11.75 11.21 -9.50
C LEU A 178 12.52 11.67 -10.74
N ILE A 179 12.02 12.65 -11.49
CA ILE A 179 12.74 13.29 -12.59
C ILE A 179 13.98 14.01 -12.05
N GLY A 180 13.85 14.74 -10.95
CA GLY A 180 14.98 15.35 -10.23
C GLY A 180 16.04 14.32 -9.79
N LEU A 181 15.62 13.09 -9.45
CA LEU A 181 16.47 11.94 -9.16
C LEU A 181 16.98 11.18 -10.41
N GLY A 182 16.77 11.75 -11.61
CA GLY A 182 17.28 11.23 -12.88
C GLY A 182 16.44 10.10 -13.51
N ARG A 183 15.18 9.92 -13.11
CA ARG A 183 14.27 8.96 -13.74
C ARG A 183 13.65 9.54 -15.02
N SER A 184 13.45 8.69 -16.02
CA SER A 184 12.87 9.09 -17.30
C SER A 184 11.34 9.08 -17.28
N PRO A 185 10.67 9.79 -18.19
CA PRO A 185 9.21 9.68 -18.36
C PRO A 185 8.73 8.25 -18.61
N ALA A 186 9.52 7.42 -19.32
CA ALA A 186 9.20 6.02 -19.55
C ALA A 186 9.17 5.19 -18.25
N PHE A 187 10.05 5.50 -17.30
CA PHE A 187 10.02 4.89 -15.97
C PHE A 187 8.73 5.26 -15.22
N LEU A 188 8.30 6.52 -15.29
CA LEU A 188 7.05 6.96 -14.66
C LEU A 188 5.82 6.28 -15.27
N GLN A 189 5.78 6.19 -16.61
CA GLN A 189 4.70 5.46 -17.32
C GLN A 189 4.66 3.99 -16.91
N GLN A 190 5.82 3.35 -16.76
CA GLN A 190 5.90 1.98 -16.25
C GLN A 190 5.30 1.88 -14.83
N LYS A 191 5.57 2.84 -13.94
CA LYS A 191 5.00 2.83 -12.58
C LYS A 191 3.50 3.03 -12.56
N SER A 192 2.97 3.92 -13.40
CA SER A 192 1.50 4.03 -13.56
C SER A 192 0.89 2.73 -14.10
N ALA A 193 1.54 2.06 -15.05
CA ALA A 193 1.08 0.78 -15.59
C ALA A 193 1.13 -0.35 -14.53
N GLU A 194 2.16 -0.39 -13.70
CA GLU A 194 2.25 -1.30 -12.54
C GLU A 194 1.09 -1.06 -11.56
N GLY A 195 0.69 0.20 -11.33
CA GLY A 195 -0.47 0.55 -10.51
C GLY A 195 -1.78 -0.01 -11.06
N VAL A 196 -1.99 0.14 -12.37
CA VAL A 196 -3.17 -0.45 -13.05
C VAL A 196 -3.15 -1.98 -12.98
N ALA A 197 -1.99 -2.61 -13.16
CA ALA A 197 -1.87 -4.06 -13.05
C ALA A 197 -2.20 -4.55 -11.63
N ALA A 198 -1.74 -3.85 -10.59
CA ALA A 198 -2.06 -4.15 -9.20
C ALA A 198 -3.56 -3.97 -8.90
N ALA A 199 -4.18 -2.93 -9.45
CA ALA A 199 -5.61 -2.71 -9.32
C ALA A 199 -6.44 -3.84 -9.97
N LYS A 200 -6.05 -4.27 -11.17
CA LYS A 200 -6.67 -5.43 -11.84
C LYS A 200 -6.47 -6.73 -11.07
N PHE A 201 -5.32 -6.93 -10.44
CA PHE A 201 -5.09 -8.08 -9.57
C PHE A 201 -6.08 -8.13 -8.39
N LEU A 202 -6.48 -6.97 -7.86
CA LEU A 202 -7.47 -6.90 -6.80
C LEU A 202 -8.91 -7.00 -7.32
N MET A 203 -9.22 -6.40 -8.47
CA MET A 203 -10.62 -6.23 -8.91
C MET A 203 -11.06 -7.22 -9.99
N GLU A 204 -10.11 -7.93 -10.62
CA GLU A 204 -10.34 -8.86 -11.72
C GLU A 204 -9.60 -10.20 -11.50
N PRO A 205 -9.68 -10.82 -10.31
CA PRO A 205 -8.85 -11.98 -9.96
C PRO A 205 -9.04 -13.19 -10.88
N HIS A 206 -10.22 -13.33 -11.51
CA HIS A 206 -10.53 -14.41 -12.46
C HIS A 206 -9.80 -14.29 -13.79
N LEU A 207 -9.23 -13.11 -14.10
CA LEU A 207 -8.53 -12.84 -15.36
C LEU A 207 -7.01 -12.93 -15.24
N ILE A 208 -6.48 -13.17 -14.03
CA ILE A 208 -5.06 -13.32 -13.79
C ILE A 208 -4.76 -14.80 -13.55
N GLU A 209 -4.14 -15.45 -14.52
CA GLU A 209 -3.48 -16.75 -14.31
C GLU A 209 -2.30 -16.54 -13.34
N VAL A 210 -2.60 -16.54 -12.04
CA VAL A 210 -1.56 -16.74 -11.03
C VAL A 210 -1.23 -18.23 -11.08
N ALA A 211 -0.07 -18.58 -11.62
CA ALA A 211 0.43 -19.94 -11.55
C ALA A 211 0.40 -20.39 -10.08
N ALA A 212 -0.49 -21.32 -9.75
CA ALA A 212 -0.55 -21.89 -8.41
C ALA A 212 0.83 -22.48 -8.07
N PRO A 213 1.38 -22.23 -6.87
CA PRO A 213 2.64 -22.82 -6.48
C PRO A 213 2.52 -24.34 -6.59
N THR A 214 3.50 -24.97 -7.23
CA THR A 214 3.45 -26.41 -7.44
C THR A 214 3.65 -27.11 -6.10
N LEU A 215 3.14 -28.34 -5.96
CA LEU A 215 3.42 -29.18 -4.78
C LEU A 215 4.93 -29.34 -4.52
N ALA A 216 5.80 -29.14 -5.53
CA ALA A 216 7.24 -29.11 -5.35
C ALA A 216 7.72 -27.87 -4.58
N ASP A 217 7.13 -26.70 -4.82
CA ASP A 217 7.48 -25.44 -4.14
C ASP A 217 7.07 -25.44 -2.67
N LEU A 218 5.94 -26.09 -2.34
CA LEU A 218 5.46 -26.25 -0.96
C LEU A 218 6.29 -27.26 -0.16
N ASN A 219 6.90 -28.25 -0.83
CA ASN A 219 7.70 -29.29 -0.20
C ASN A 219 9.20 -28.94 -0.08
N ALA A 220 9.67 -27.88 -0.76
CA ALA A 220 11.06 -27.41 -0.67
C ALA A 220 11.38 -26.64 0.64
N CYS A 221 10.39 -26.40 1.50
CA CYS A 221 10.57 -25.76 2.82
C CYS A 221 10.52 -26.74 4.01
N ARG A 222 10.80 -28.04 3.79
CA ARG A 222 11.04 -29.01 4.86
C ARG A 222 12.48 -29.51 4.86
#